data_AF-A0A9Q0UXT3-F1
#
_entry.id   AF-A0A9Q0UXT3-F1
#
_cell.length_a   1.000
_cell.length_b   1.000
_cell.length_c   1.000
_cell.angle_alpha   90.00
_cell.angle_beta   90.00
_cell.angle_gamma   90.00
#
_symmetry.space_group_name_H-M   'P 1'
#
loop_
_entity.id
_entity.type
_entity.pdbx_description
1 polymer ?
#
loop_
_entity_poly.entity_id
_entity_poly.type
_entity_poly.pdbx_seq_one_letter_code
_entity_poly.pdbx_strand_id
1 'polypeptide(L)'
;MKQYSQSEAPRRLEGKHLGMACCWALGLATLVTWNCMLTIEDYYYKLFPNYHPARLLTLIYMPFAVVSMAILTYYESKIDTRKRNLSGLILFFLSSLLLLLLDLASSGKGGIGNFIGICAIACSFGVADALLQGGMVGDLFFMCPEFLQSYLAGIAASGFLISALRLLTKAAFEKSPDGLRKGVILFLVISTFFEFLCILVYAFLFPKLPIVKYYRLKASTEGSNTVSADLAAGGIHINHGDENEAKLHERLSNKELFFQNIDYAVDLILIFVLSLSIVPGFIYEDTGSHQLHSCI
;
A
#
# COMPACT_ATOMS: atom_id res chain seq x y z
N MET A 1 7.43 -32.75 28.20
CA MET A 1 6.20 -33.25 27.53
C MET A 1 4.97 -32.75 28.26
N LYS A 2 4.26 -31.77 27.71
CA LYS A 2 2.86 -31.50 28.04
C LYS A 2 2.08 -31.81 26.77
N GLN A 3 1.32 -32.91 26.81
CA GLN A 3 0.39 -33.32 25.76
C GLN A 3 -0.66 -32.22 25.57
N TYR A 4 -0.65 -31.59 24.42
CA TYR A 4 -1.70 -30.66 24.00
C TYR A 4 -2.85 -31.49 23.41
N SER A 5 -3.73 -31.94 24.29
CA SER A 5 -4.98 -32.63 23.96
C SER A 5 -5.87 -31.73 23.08
N GLN A 6 -6.51 -32.33 22.08
CA GLN A 6 -7.40 -31.75 21.07
C GLN A 6 -8.68 -31.11 21.64
N SER A 7 -8.56 -30.06 22.46
CA SER A 7 -9.72 -29.39 23.10
C SER A 7 -9.74 -27.85 22.99
N GLU A 8 -8.88 -27.20 22.20
CA GLU A 8 -8.81 -25.72 22.16
C GLU A 8 -9.45 -25.07 20.93
N ALA A 9 -10.78 -25.05 20.91
CA ALA A 9 -11.56 -23.98 20.28
C ALA A 9 -12.69 -23.67 21.28
N PRO A 10 -12.69 -22.55 22.05
CA PRO A 10 -12.39 -21.18 21.62
C PRO A 10 -11.74 -20.27 22.71
N ARG A 11 -10.45 -19.97 22.59
CA ARG A 11 -9.83 -18.70 23.09
C ARG A 11 -9.50 -17.73 21.94
N ARG A 12 -10.07 -18.00 20.76
CA ARG A 12 -9.66 -17.52 19.43
C ARG A 12 -10.06 -16.07 19.04
N LEU A 13 -10.63 -15.26 19.96
CA LEU A 13 -11.21 -13.95 19.63
C LEU A 13 -10.48 -12.75 20.23
N GLU A 14 -9.54 -12.94 21.16
CA GLU A 14 -8.89 -11.81 21.83
C GLU A 14 -8.02 -11.02 20.86
N GLY A 15 -8.37 -9.75 20.66
CA GLY A 15 -7.71 -8.85 19.72
C GLY A 15 -8.14 -9.00 18.25
N LYS A 16 -9.18 -9.80 17.91
CA LYS A 16 -9.67 -9.91 16.53
C LYS A 16 -10.12 -8.56 15.97
N HIS A 17 -11.02 -7.86 16.66
CA HIS A 17 -11.51 -6.55 16.21
C HIS A 17 -10.41 -5.49 16.13
N LEU A 18 -9.47 -5.50 17.09
CA LEU A 18 -8.32 -4.61 17.07
C LEU A 18 -7.38 -4.94 15.89
N GLY A 19 -7.18 -6.22 15.59
CA GLY A 19 -6.44 -6.67 14.41
C GLY A 19 -7.11 -6.25 13.11
N MET A 20 -8.44 -6.37 13.01
CA MET A 20 -9.20 -5.87 11.86
C MET A 20 -9.03 -4.34 11.70
N ALA A 21 -9.10 -3.58 12.79
CA ALA A 21 -8.88 -2.13 12.76
C ALA A 21 -7.45 -1.77 12.34
N CYS A 22 -6.44 -2.51 12.82
CA CYS A 22 -5.05 -2.35 12.37
C CYS A 22 -4.93 -2.63 10.87
N CYS A 23 -5.47 -3.75 10.38
CA CYS A 23 -5.47 -4.09 8.96
C CYS A 23 -6.14 -3.02 8.11
N TRP A 24 -7.28 -2.47 8.56
CA TRP A 24 -7.98 -1.40 7.87
C TRP A 24 -7.14 -0.12 7.77
N ALA A 25 -6.51 0.29 8.89
CA ALA A 25 -5.62 1.46 8.92
C ALA A 25 -4.40 1.28 8.00
N LEU A 26 -3.79 0.08 8.00
CA LEU A 26 -2.66 -0.25 7.11
C LEU A 26 -3.10 -0.31 5.63
N GLY A 27 -4.32 -0.76 5.37
CA GLY A 27 -4.93 -0.71 4.04
C GLY A 27 -5.10 0.71 3.54
N LEU A 28 -5.61 1.61 4.38
CA LEU A 28 -5.68 3.04 4.07
C LEU A 28 -4.31 3.61 3.71
N ALA A 29 -3.29 3.34 4.52
CA ALA A 29 -1.93 3.87 4.34
C ALA A 29 -1.33 3.49 2.97
N THR A 30 -1.68 2.30 2.46
CA THR A 30 -1.17 1.80 1.18
C THR A 30 -1.50 2.73 0.01
N LEU A 31 -2.64 3.44 0.05
CA LEU A 31 -3.08 4.32 -1.05
C LEU A 31 -3.27 5.79 -0.67
N VAL A 32 -3.33 6.13 0.62
CA VAL A 32 -3.58 7.52 1.07
C VAL A 32 -2.55 8.49 0.49
N THR A 33 -1.25 8.17 0.54
CA THR A 33 -0.18 9.03 0.02
C THR A 33 -0.22 9.21 -1.49
N TRP A 34 -0.43 8.12 -2.23
CA TRP A 34 -0.57 8.16 -3.68
C TRP A 34 -1.81 8.96 -4.12
N ASN A 35 -2.96 8.68 -3.50
CA ASN A 35 -4.19 9.42 -3.75
C ASN A 35 -4.05 10.89 -3.36
N CYS A 36 -3.30 11.20 -2.29
CA CYS A 36 -2.97 12.57 -1.94
C CYS A 36 -2.26 13.29 -3.09
N MET A 37 -1.21 12.66 -3.64
CA MET A 37 -0.42 13.22 -4.73
C MET A 37 -1.27 13.47 -5.99
N LEU A 38 -2.17 12.55 -6.36
CA LEU A 38 -3.06 12.75 -7.50
C LEU A 38 -4.10 13.85 -7.26
N THR A 39 -4.64 13.95 -6.05
CA THR A 39 -5.73 14.89 -5.72
C THR A 39 -5.29 16.35 -5.71
N ILE A 40 -3.99 16.61 -5.56
CA ILE A 40 -3.41 17.96 -5.63
C ILE A 40 -2.97 18.33 -7.06
N GLU A 41 -3.48 17.65 -8.08
CA GLU A 41 -3.15 17.93 -9.49
C GLU A 41 -3.45 19.36 -9.94
N ASP A 42 -4.51 19.98 -9.44
CA ASP A 42 -4.86 21.37 -9.78
C ASP A 42 -3.78 22.37 -9.32
N TYR A 43 -3.08 22.04 -8.23
CA TYR A 43 -1.89 22.75 -7.80
C TYR A 43 -0.70 22.47 -8.74
N TYR A 44 -0.49 21.23 -9.17
CA TYR A 44 0.56 20.90 -10.12
C TYR A 44 0.35 21.54 -11.51
N TYR A 45 -0.88 21.60 -12.02
CA TYR A 45 -1.19 22.29 -13.28
C TYR A 45 -0.92 23.80 -13.18
N LYS A 46 -1.13 24.40 -12.00
CA LYS A 46 -0.75 25.80 -11.75
C LYS A 46 0.77 26.00 -11.76
N LEU A 47 1.53 25.05 -11.23
CA LEU A 47 3.00 25.11 -11.15
C LEU A 47 3.70 24.76 -12.47
N PHE A 48 3.12 23.84 -13.24
CA PHE A 48 3.72 23.21 -14.40
C PHE A 48 2.74 23.23 -15.59
N PRO A 49 2.33 24.40 -16.08
CA PRO A 49 1.26 24.53 -17.09
C PRO A 49 1.59 23.88 -18.44
N ASN A 50 2.87 23.69 -18.75
CA ASN A 50 3.33 23.07 -20.00
C ASN A 50 3.45 21.53 -19.91
N TYR A 51 3.17 20.95 -18.74
CA TYR A 51 3.24 19.51 -18.51
C TYR A 51 1.84 18.97 -18.23
N HIS A 52 1.68 17.65 -18.31
CA HIS A 52 0.47 16.94 -17.88
C HIS A 52 0.81 16.10 -16.63
N PRO A 53 0.86 16.70 -15.42
CA PRO A 53 1.38 16.03 -14.23
C PRO A 53 0.59 14.76 -13.90
N ALA A 54 -0.73 14.79 -13.93
CA ALA A 54 -1.55 13.62 -13.61
C ALA A 54 -1.21 12.40 -14.49
N ARG A 55 -1.06 12.63 -15.80
CA ARG A 55 -0.63 11.62 -16.77
C ARG A 55 0.78 11.12 -16.55
N LEU A 56 1.73 12.03 -16.37
CA LEU A 56 3.13 11.64 -16.24
C LEU A 56 3.38 10.90 -14.92
N LEU A 57 2.80 11.36 -13.82
CA LEU A 57 2.98 10.75 -12.50
C LEU A 57 2.39 9.33 -12.47
N THR A 58 1.20 9.12 -13.03
CA THR A 58 0.60 7.78 -13.14
C THR A 58 1.42 6.86 -14.04
N LEU A 59 1.89 7.34 -15.19
CA LEU A 59 2.75 6.60 -16.12
C LEU A 59 4.11 6.22 -15.50
N ILE A 60 4.60 7.00 -14.53
CA ILE A 60 5.82 6.69 -13.78
C ILE A 60 5.53 5.70 -12.66
N TYR A 61 4.49 5.95 -11.86
CA TYR A 61 4.15 5.12 -10.70
C TYR A 61 3.91 3.66 -11.09
N MET A 62 3.08 3.43 -12.12
CA MET A 62 2.57 2.09 -12.47
C MET A 62 3.68 1.11 -12.87
N PRO A 63 4.61 1.42 -13.81
CA PRO A 63 5.69 0.51 -14.14
C PRO A 63 6.60 0.20 -12.96
N PHE A 64 6.91 1.20 -12.12
CA PHE A 64 7.74 0.97 -10.94
C PHE A 64 7.03 0.06 -9.93
N ALA A 65 5.73 0.22 -9.73
CA ALA A 65 4.94 -0.69 -8.91
C ALA A 65 4.94 -2.12 -9.47
N VAL A 66 4.64 -2.30 -10.76
CA VAL A 66 4.59 -3.63 -11.39
C VAL A 66 5.95 -4.32 -11.40
N VAL A 67 7.00 -3.62 -11.83
CA VAL A 67 8.36 -4.19 -11.91
C VAL A 67 8.87 -4.55 -10.52
N SER A 68 8.68 -3.66 -9.54
CA SER A 68 9.10 -3.94 -8.16
C SER A 68 8.31 -5.10 -7.57
N MET A 69 6.99 -5.17 -7.82
CA MET A 69 6.15 -6.29 -7.37
C MET A 69 6.61 -7.61 -7.97
N ALA A 70 6.88 -7.66 -9.28
CA ALA A 70 7.36 -8.86 -9.97
C ALA A 70 8.70 -9.35 -9.39
N ILE A 71 9.64 -8.43 -9.13
CA ILE A 71 10.93 -8.76 -8.50
C ILE A 71 10.72 -9.31 -7.09
N LEU A 72 9.91 -8.64 -6.27
CA LEU A 72 9.65 -9.04 -4.89
C LEU A 72 8.93 -10.39 -4.80
N THR A 73 7.99 -10.68 -5.70
CA THR A 73 7.30 -11.97 -5.79
C THR A 73 8.27 -13.07 -6.23
N TYR A 74 9.20 -12.78 -7.15
CA TYR A 74 10.21 -13.76 -7.55
C TYR A 74 11.16 -14.15 -6.40
N TYR A 75 11.54 -13.18 -5.56
CA TYR A 75 12.44 -13.38 -4.41
C TYR A 75 11.72 -13.55 -3.07
N GLU A 76 10.40 -13.76 -3.06
CA GLU A 76 9.55 -13.73 -1.87
C GLU A 76 10.07 -14.63 -0.75
N SER A 77 10.48 -15.86 -1.07
CA SER A 77 10.94 -16.85 -0.08
C SER A 77 12.23 -16.47 0.65
N LYS A 78 12.95 -15.44 0.18
CA LYS A 78 14.19 -14.96 0.78
C LYS A 78 14.03 -13.68 1.60
N ILE A 79 12.86 -13.04 1.55
CA ILE A 79 12.63 -11.73 2.17
C ILE A 79 11.71 -11.89 3.37
N ASP A 80 12.15 -11.40 4.53
CA ASP A 80 11.28 -11.33 5.71
C ASP A 80 10.11 -10.39 5.47
N THR A 81 8.90 -10.86 5.76
CA THR A 81 7.65 -10.12 5.62
C THR A 81 7.69 -8.81 6.39
N ARG A 82 8.16 -8.83 7.65
CA ARG A 82 8.34 -7.62 8.47
C ARG A 82 9.22 -6.57 7.80
N LYS A 83 10.39 -6.98 7.29
CA LYS A 83 11.35 -6.05 6.68
C LYS A 83 10.75 -5.45 5.42
N ARG A 84 10.08 -6.26 4.60
CA ARG A 84 9.39 -5.82 3.39
C ARG A 84 8.32 -4.77 3.70
N ASN A 85 7.38 -5.08 4.59
CA ASN A 85 6.25 -4.20 4.92
C ASN A 85 6.71 -2.92 5.63
N LEU A 86 7.63 -3.02 6.59
CA LEU A 86 8.14 -1.86 7.30
C LEU A 86 8.96 -0.94 6.36
N SER A 87 9.72 -1.51 5.43
CA SER A 87 10.43 -0.72 4.41
C SER A 87 9.45 0.02 3.50
N GLY A 88 8.35 -0.61 3.10
CA GLY A 88 7.28 0.03 2.33
C GLY A 88 6.66 1.21 3.07
N LEU A 89 6.23 1.02 4.32
CA LEU A 89 5.66 2.10 5.16
C LEU A 89 6.65 3.25 5.41
N ILE A 90 7.92 2.93 5.71
CA ILE A 90 8.96 3.95 5.89
C ILE A 90 9.19 4.71 4.58
N LEU A 91 9.21 4.03 3.44
CA LEU A 91 9.40 4.66 2.15
C LEU A 91 8.21 5.56 1.78
N PHE A 92 6.98 5.16 2.07
CA PHE A 92 5.79 6.01 1.94
C PHE A 92 5.89 7.27 2.81
N PHE A 93 6.24 7.12 4.09
CA PHE A 93 6.44 8.24 5.00
C PHE A 93 7.53 9.20 4.51
N LEU A 94 8.70 8.68 4.14
CA LEU A 94 9.82 9.50 3.65
C LEU A 94 9.47 10.19 2.33
N SER A 95 8.79 9.50 1.41
CA SER A 95 8.36 10.07 0.12
C SER A 95 7.34 11.19 0.32
N SER A 96 6.37 11.00 1.21
CA SER A 96 5.38 12.04 1.57
C SER A 96 6.04 13.25 2.25
N LEU A 97 6.98 13.00 3.17
CA LEU A 97 7.76 14.04 3.82
C LEU A 97 8.63 14.80 2.82
N LEU A 98 9.29 14.11 1.88
CA LEU A 98 10.08 14.74 0.81
C LEU A 98 9.21 15.60 -0.09
N LEU A 99 7.98 15.18 -0.39
CA LEU A 99 7.04 15.98 -1.18
C LEU A 99 6.65 17.28 -0.46
N LEU A 100 6.38 17.19 0.84
CA LEU A 100 6.14 18.36 1.69
C LEU A 100 7.37 19.29 1.74
N LEU A 101 8.56 18.74 1.97
CA LEU A 101 9.80 19.51 2.02
C LEU A 101 10.13 20.16 0.68
N LEU A 102 9.85 19.48 -0.44
CA LEU A 102 10.04 20.02 -1.78
C LEU A 102 9.11 21.22 -2.04
N ASP A 103 7.84 21.15 -1.61
CA ASP A 103 6.93 22.31 -1.70
C ASP A 103 7.42 23.50 -0.86
N LEU A 104 7.85 23.22 0.37
CA LEU A 104 8.34 24.26 1.29
C LEU A 104 9.63 24.90 0.77
N ALA A 105 10.61 24.10 0.34
CA ALA A 105 11.90 24.57 -0.16
C ALA A 105 11.77 25.31 -1.49
N SER A 106 10.90 24.85 -2.38
CA SER A 106 10.60 25.55 -3.63
C SER A 106 9.76 26.81 -3.42
N SER A 107 9.20 27.02 -2.22
CA SER A 107 8.20 28.05 -1.95
C SER A 107 7.01 28.00 -2.92
N GLY A 108 6.65 26.79 -3.38
CA GLY A 108 5.62 26.62 -4.40
C GLY A 108 5.97 27.27 -5.73
N LYS A 109 7.26 27.33 -6.09
CA LYS A 109 7.70 27.75 -7.42
C LYS A 109 7.74 26.52 -8.32
N GLY A 110 7.25 26.70 -9.55
CA GLY A 110 7.44 25.72 -10.61
C GLY A 110 8.91 25.60 -11.04
N GLY A 111 9.15 24.90 -12.14
CA GLY A 111 10.48 24.73 -12.71
C GLY A 111 10.85 23.26 -12.93
N ILE A 112 11.70 23.01 -13.91
CA ILE A 112 11.99 21.65 -14.36
C ILE A 112 12.63 20.77 -13.26
N GLY A 113 13.49 21.35 -12.43
CA GLY A 113 14.11 20.64 -11.30
C GLY A 113 13.09 20.17 -10.27
N ASN A 114 12.13 21.02 -9.92
CA ASN A 114 11.07 20.66 -8.97
C ASN A 114 10.15 19.59 -9.55
N PHE A 115 9.83 19.67 -10.85
CA PHE A 115 9.04 18.66 -11.53
C PHE A 115 9.74 17.29 -11.59
N ILE A 116 11.05 17.28 -11.88
CA ILE A 116 11.88 16.06 -11.82
C ILE A 116 11.88 15.48 -10.40
N GLY A 117 11.96 16.34 -9.37
CA GLY A 117 11.85 15.91 -7.97
C GLY A 117 10.52 15.23 -7.66
N ILE A 118 9.40 15.80 -8.11
CA ILE A 118 8.07 15.19 -7.95
C ILE A 118 7.98 13.86 -8.71
N CYS A 119 8.54 13.77 -9.91
CA CYS A 119 8.59 12.53 -10.68
C CYS A 119 9.40 11.44 -9.96
N ALA A 120 10.55 11.79 -9.37
CA ALA A 120 11.35 10.85 -8.59
C ALA A 120 10.61 10.34 -7.34
N ILE A 121 9.81 11.20 -6.70
CA ILE A 121 8.94 10.82 -5.58
C ILE A 121 7.82 9.88 -6.04
N ALA A 122 7.26 10.08 -7.24
CA ALA A 122 6.28 9.15 -7.82
C ALA A 122 6.90 7.76 -8.06
N CYS A 123 8.16 7.69 -8.53
CA CYS A 123 8.88 6.42 -8.64
C CYS A 123 8.97 5.71 -7.27
N SER A 124 9.33 6.45 -6.21
CA SER A 124 9.48 5.87 -4.87
C SER A 124 8.15 5.41 -4.29
N PHE A 125 7.03 6.09 -4.60
CA PHE A 125 5.70 5.61 -4.25
C PHE A 125 5.36 4.28 -4.94
N GLY A 126 5.67 4.11 -6.22
CA GLY A 126 5.46 2.82 -6.90
C GLY A 126 6.23 1.67 -6.24
N VAL A 127 7.49 1.91 -5.85
CA VAL A 127 8.30 0.92 -5.12
C VAL A 127 7.73 0.65 -3.72
N ALA A 128 7.31 1.69 -3.01
CA ALA A 128 6.72 1.59 -1.67
C ALA A 128 5.42 0.77 -1.68
N ASP A 129 4.58 0.98 -2.70
CA ASP A 129 3.35 0.25 -2.93
C ASP A 129 3.62 -1.24 -3.14
N ALA A 130 4.56 -1.58 -4.01
CA ALA A 130 4.94 -2.97 -4.26
C ALA A 130 5.48 -3.69 -3.00
N LEU A 131 6.24 -2.97 -2.17
CA LEU A 131 6.74 -3.47 -0.90
C LEU A 131 5.57 -3.74 0.06
N LEU A 132 4.74 -2.75 0.30
CA LEU A 132 3.68 -2.80 1.32
C LEU A 132 2.48 -3.64 0.88
N GLN A 133 1.90 -3.36 -0.29
CA GLN A 133 0.67 -4.01 -0.75
C GLN A 133 0.90 -5.51 -0.92
N GLY A 134 1.94 -5.90 -1.65
CA GLY A 134 2.23 -7.31 -1.90
C GLY A 134 2.65 -8.06 -0.63
N GLY A 135 3.41 -7.41 0.26
CA GLY A 135 3.86 -8.02 1.51
C GLY A 135 2.74 -8.17 2.53
N MET A 136 1.82 -7.21 2.63
CA MET A 136 0.66 -7.28 3.52
C MET A 136 -0.36 -8.30 3.02
N VAL A 137 -0.67 -8.32 1.73
CA VAL A 137 -1.60 -9.33 1.16
C VAL A 137 -1.06 -10.73 1.39
N GLY A 138 0.24 -10.96 1.16
CA GLY A 138 0.90 -12.23 1.43
C GLY A 138 0.85 -12.64 2.91
N ASP A 139 1.16 -11.74 3.84
CA ASP A 139 1.10 -12.00 5.30
C ASP A 139 -0.33 -12.36 5.74
N LEU A 140 -1.30 -11.55 5.32
CA LEU A 140 -2.70 -11.69 5.74
C LEU A 140 -3.39 -12.93 5.15
N PHE A 141 -2.90 -13.46 4.03
CA PHE A 141 -3.43 -14.68 3.42
C PHE A 141 -3.25 -15.92 4.32
N PHE A 142 -2.23 -15.93 5.18
CA PHE A 142 -2.02 -16.98 6.19
C PHE A 142 -2.86 -16.80 7.46
N MET A 143 -3.64 -15.72 7.55
CA MET A 143 -4.46 -15.37 8.70
C MET A 143 -5.94 -15.66 8.45
N CYS A 144 -6.84 -14.99 9.19
CA CYS A 144 -8.28 -15.10 8.96
C CYS A 144 -8.73 -14.18 7.81
N PRO A 145 -9.72 -14.59 7.00
CA PRO A 145 -10.17 -13.85 5.82
C PRO A 145 -10.66 -12.43 6.16
N GLU A 146 -11.17 -12.21 7.37
CA GLU A 146 -11.65 -10.89 7.81
C GLU A 146 -10.52 -9.87 7.91
N PHE A 147 -9.27 -10.30 8.14
CA PHE A 147 -8.13 -9.38 8.17
C PHE A 147 -7.79 -8.90 6.76
N LEU A 148 -7.74 -9.82 5.80
CA LEU A 148 -7.54 -9.49 4.39
C LEU A 148 -8.67 -8.61 3.86
N GLN A 149 -9.93 -8.96 4.16
CA GLN A 149 -11.09 -8.14 3.79
C GLN A 149 -11.02 -6.74 4.40
N SER A 150 -10.66 -6.63 5.69
CA SER A 150 -10.52 -5.33 6.36
C SER A 150 -9.40 -4.49 5.74
N TYR A 151 -8.28 -5.11 5.37
CA TYR A 151 -7.18 -4.45 4.66
C TYR A 151 -7.60 -3.93 3.28
N LEU A 152 -8.25 -4.77 2.47
CA LEU A 152 -8.77 -4.39 1.15
C LEU A 152 -9.86 -3.30 1.25
N ALA A 153 -10.71 -3.36 2.28
CA ALA A 153 -11.68 -2.31 2.56
C ALA A 153 -11.02 -0.98 2.92
N GLY A 154 -9.88 -1.01 3.64
CA GLY A 154 -9.06 0.16 3.91
C GLY A 154 -8.49 0.78 2.63
N ILE A 155 -7.93 -0.06 1.75
CA ILE A 155 -7.45 0.36 0.42
C ILE A 155 -8.57 1.06 -0.34
N ALA A 156 -9.75 0.46 -0.44
CA ALA A 156 -10.89 1.04 -1.15
C ALA A 156 -11.39 2.35 -0.52
N ALA A 157 -11.38 2.45 0.81
CA ALA A 157 -11.82 3.64 1.53
C ALA A 157 -10.88 4.84 1.38
N SER A 158 -9.63 4.62 0.97
CA SER A 158 -8.62 5.68 0.83
C SER A 158 -9.07 6.80 -0.12
N GLY A 159 -9.62 6.47 -1.30
CA GLY A 159 -10.08 7.46 -2.28
C GLY A 159 -11.23 8.33 -1.75
N PHE A 160 -12.15 7.72 -0.99
CA PHE A 160 -13.24 8.44 -0.32
C PHE A 160 -12.71 9.41 0.74
N LEU A 161 -11.82 8.94 1.61
CA LEU A 161 -11.20 9.75 2.66
C LEU A 161 -10.49 10.97 2.06
N ILE A 162 -9.71 10.75 1.01
CA ILE A 162 -8.96 11.77 0.31
C ILE A 162 -9.89 12.79 -0.37
N SER A 163 -10.96 12.34 -1.01
CA SER A 163 -11.96 13.22 -1.62
C SER A 163 -12.67 14.09 -0.56
N ALA A 164 -13.05 13.51 0.57
CA ALA A 164 -13.66 14.23 1.68
C ALA A 164 -12.70 15.28 2.27
N LEU A 165 -11.45 14.91 2.54
CA LEU A 165 -10.39 15.82 2.98
C LEU A 165 -10.16 16.95 1.96
N ARG A 166 -10.25 16.65 0.66
CA ARG A 166 -10.10 17.66 -0.39
C ARG A 166 -11.23 18.69 -0.38
N LEU A 167 -12.48 18.24 -0.22
CA LEU A 167 -13.63 19.14 -0.11
C LEU A 167 -13.52 20.03 1.14
N LEU A 168 -13.14 19.46 2.28
CA LEU A 168 -12.96 20.19 3.52
C LEU A 168 -11.84 21.24 3.41
N THR A 169 -10.70 20.88 2.81
CA THR A 169 -9.59 21.82 2.61
C THR A 169 -9.96 22.94 1.63
N LYS A 170 -10.65 22.63 0.53
CA LYS A 170 -11.17 23.66 -0.38
C LYS A 170 -12.13 24.61 0.34
N ALA A 171 -13.11 24.10 1.07
CA ALA A 171 -14.07 24.92 1.83
C ALA A 171 -13.38 25.78 2.91
N ALA A 172 -12.38 25.24 3.61
CA ALA A 172 -11.66 25.96 4.66
C ALA A 172 -10.78 27.10 4.11
N PHE A 173 -10.20 26.93 2.92
CA PHE A 173 -9.21 27.86 2.37
C PHE A 173 -9.69 28.69 1.16
N GLU A 174 -10.93 28.53 0.70
CA GLU A 174 -11.49 29.21 -0.47
C GLU A 174 -11.29 30.74 -0.43
N LYS A 175 -11.45 31.34 0.75
CA LYS A 175 -11.33 32.80 0.96
C LYS A 175 -9.93 33.25 1.39
N SER A 176 -8.95 32.35 1.47
CA SER A 176 -7.60 32.67 1.93
C SER A 176 -6.69 33.04 0.75
N PRO A 177 -5.85 34.09 0.87
CA PRO A 177 -4.77 34.29 -0.09
C PRO A 177 -3.84 33.06 -0.08
N ASP A 178 -3.52 32.55 -1.27
CA ASP A 178 -2.84 31.25 -1.49
C ASP A 178 -3.53 30.05 -0.85
N GLY A 179 -4.86 30.07 -0.77
CA GLY A 179 -5.66 29.01 -0.19
C GLY A 179 -5.39 27.62 -0.77
N LEU A 180 -5.12 27.53 -2.09
CA LEU A 180 -4.76 26.27 -2.75
C LEU A 180 -3.49 25.65 -2.16
N ARG A 181 -2.41 26.43 -2.03
CA ARG A 181 -1.13 25.94 -1.48
C ARG A 181 -1.25 25.59 0.00
N LYS A 182 -1.96 26.41 0.79
CA LYS A 182 -2.24 26.10 2.20
C LYS A 182 -3.02 24.79 2.35
N GLY A 183 -4.02 24.57 1.49
CA GLY A 183 -4.76 23.32 1.43
C GLY A 183 -3.86 22.12 1.11
N VAL A 184 -2.96 22.26 0.13
CA VAL A 184 -1.97 21.22 -0.22
C VAL A 184 -1.03 20.92 0.95
N ILE A 185 -0.46 21.95 1.59
CA ILE A 185 0.44 21.77 2.73
C ILE A 185 -0.28 21.04 3.88
N LEU A 186 -1.49 21.47 4.25
CA LEU A 186 -2.27 20.81 5.31
C LEU A 186 -2.53 19.35 4.96
N PHE A 187 -2.87 19.08 3.71
CA PHE A 187 -3.18 17.76 3.22
C PHE A 187 -1.97 16.82 3.24
N LEU A 188 -0.80 17.30 2.80
CA LEU A 188 0.46 16.56 2.86
C LEU A 188 0.90 16.30 4.30
N VAL A 189 0.70 17.25 5.22
CA VAL A 189 0.99 17.09 6.65
C VAL A 189 0.12 15.99 7.26
N ILE A 190 -1.20 16.00 7.00
CA ILE A 190 -2.13 14.98 7.50
C ILE A 190 -1.74 13.60 6.98
N SER A 191 -1.44 13.49 5.69
CA SER A 191 -1.00 12.24 5.06
C SER A 191 0.32 11.72 5.67
N THR A 192 1.33 12.58 5.78
CA THR A 192 2.64 12.22 6.39
C THR A 192 2.48 11.75 7.83
N PHE A 193 1.65 12.44 8.61
CA PHE A 193 1.37 12.06 9.99
C PHE A 193 0.64 10.72 10.10
N PHE A 194 -0.34 10.48 9.22
CA PHE A 194 -1.06 9.22 9.17
C PHE A 194 -0.13 8.04 8.83
N GLU A 195 0.77 8.19 7.86
CA GLU A 195 1.79 7.18 7.55
C GLU A 195 2.68 6.87 8.75
N PHE A 196 3.14 7.92 9.45
CA PHE A 196 3.94 7.75 10.65
C PHE A 196 3.20 6.93 11.72
N LEU A 197 1.91 7.20 11.94
CA LEU A 197 1.09 6.39 12.85
C LEU A 197 0.98 4.94 12.37
N CYS A 198 0.83 4.70 11.08
CA CYS A 198 0.75 3.35 10.51
C CYS A 198 2.06 2.57 10.66
N ILE A 199 3.23 3.23 10.60
CA ILE A 199 4.51 2.64 10.97
C ILE A 199 4.48 2.15 12.42
N LEU A 200 3.99 2.97 13.36
CA LEU A 200 3.91 2.59 14.77
C LEU A 200 2.92 1.42 14.99
N VAL A 201 1.78 1.46 14.32
CA VAL A 201 0.77 0.39 14.36
C VAL A 201 1.38 -0.93 13.87
N TYR A 202 2.05 -0.94 12.72
CA TYR A 202 2.66 -2.15 12.17
C TYR A 202 3.86 -2.62 12.99
N ALA A 203 4.71 -1.70 13.46
CA ALA A 203 5.95 -2.05 14.15
C ALA A 203 5.71 -2.56 15.57
N PHE A 204 4.73 -1.99 16.29
CA PHE A 204 4.56 -2.22 17.73
C PHE A 204 3.23 -2.83 18.13
N LEU A 205 2.12 -2.47 17.48
CA LEU A 205 0.78 -2.93 17.90
C LEU A 205 0.42 -4.27 17.25
N PHE A 206 0.49 -4.33 15.92
CA PHE A 206 0.07 -5.49 15.13
C PHE A 206 0.76 -6.81 15.54
N PRO A 207 2.09 -6.86 15.74
CA PRO A 207 2.79 -8.11 16.09
C PRO A 207 2.51 -8.58 17.53
N LYS A 208 2.00 -7.69 18.39
CA LYS A 208 1.70 -8.01 19.79
C LYS A 208 0.32 -8.63 19.97
N LEU A 209 -0.55 -8.59 18.96
CA LEU A 209 -1.91 -9.13 19.04
C LEU A 209 -1.88 -10.67 19.17
N PRO A 210 -2.60 -11.26 20.14
CA PRO A 210 -2.61 -12.72 20.34
C PRO A 210 -2.99 -13.52 19.09
N ILE A 211 -4.02 -13.05 18.37
CA ILE A 211 -4.48 -13.68 17.13
C ILE A 211 -3.43 -13.62 16.01
N VAL A 212 -2.68 -12.51 15.90
CA VAL A 212 -1.60 -12.35 14.90
C VAL A 212 -0.43 -13.27 15.24
N LYS A 213 -0.05 -13.36 16.51
CA LYS A 213 0.99 -14.30 16.98
C LYS A 213 0.62 -15.74 16.67
N TYR A 214 -0.64 -16.12 16.91
CA TYR A 214 -1.14 -17.46 16.61
C TYR A 214 -0.99 -17.81 15.12
N TYR A 215 -1.46 -16.93 14.22
CA TYR A 215 -1.38 -17.21 12.78
C TYR A 215 0.05 -17.20 12.25
N ARG A 216 0.92 -16.32 12.75
CA ARG A 216 2.34 -16.31 12.37
C ARG A 216 3.08 -17.54 12.86
N LEU A 217 2.74 -18.05 14.06
CA LEU A 217 3.30 -19.31 14.56
C LEU A 217 2.83 -20.48 13.70
N LYS A 218 1.53 -20.53 13.37
CA LYS A 218 0.96 -21.53 12.47
C LYS A 218 1.64 -21.53 11.10
N ALA A 219 1.80 -20.35 10.49
CA ALA A 219 2.48 -20.21 9.20
C ALA A 219 3.93 -20.71 9.25
N SER A 220 4.65 -20.44 10.35
CA SER A 220 6.01 -20.95 10.55
C SER A 220 6.03 -22.47 10.66
N THR A 221 5.11 -23.08 11.41
CA THR A 221 5.01 -24.55 11.53
C THR A 221 4.60 -25.23 10.22
N GLU A 222 3.93 -24.52 9.33
CA GLU A 222 3.56 -24.98 7.98
C GLU A 222 4.68 -24.73 6.93
N GLY A 223 5.86 -24.28 7.36
CA GLY A 223 7.06 -24.16 6.53
C GLY A 223 7.33 -22.76 5.95
N SER A 224 6.63 -21.72 6.45
CA SER A 224 6.93 -20.34 6.04
C SER A 224 8.16 -19.78 6.77
N ASN A 225 9.20 -19.46 6.01
CA ASN A 225 10.43 -18.86 6.54
C ASN A 225 10.35 -17.33 6.69
N THR A 226 9.35 -16.68 6.08
CA THR A 226 9.28 -15.20 5.98
C THR A 226 8.75 -14.52 7.24
N VAL A 227 8.16 -15.28 8.17
CA VAL A 227 7.54 -14.78 9.41
C VAL A 227 8.47 -14.79 10.63
N SER A 228 9.74 -15.16 10.46
CA SER A 228 10.71 -15.30 11.56
C SER A 228 10.92 -13.98 12.33
N ALA A 229 11.18 -12.88 11.61
CA ALA A 229 11.35 -11.54 12.18
C ALA A 229 10.06 -10.99 12.82
N ASP A 230 8.92 -11.43 12.31
CA ASP A 230 7.58 -11.09 12.80
C ASP A 230 7.22 -11.81 14.11
N LEU A 231 7.68 -13.05 14.28
CA LEU A 231 7.55 -13.80 15.53
C LEU A 231 8.44 -13.23 16.63
N ALA A 232 9.69 -12.88 16.30
CA ALA A 232 10.59 -12.19 17.21
C ALA A 232 9.99 -10.85 17.67
N ALA A 233 9.31 -10.13 16.78
CA ALA A 233 8.56 -8.91 17.12
C ALA A 233 7.47 -9.14 18.17
N GLY A 234 6.79 -10.29 18.08
CA GLY A 234 5.75 -10.73 19.00
C GLY A 234 6.31 -11.31 20.31
N GLY A 235 7.64 -11.37 20.48
CA GLY A 235 8.29 -11.97 21.65
C GLY A 235 8.31 -13.50 21.61
N ILE A 236 8.18 -14.11 20.43
CA ILE A 236 8.27 -15.56 20.23
C ILE A 236 9.59 -15.88 19.55
N HIS A 237 10.45 -16.63 20.23
CA HIS A 237 11.67 -17.19 19.65
C HIS A 237 11.45 -18.66 19.35
N ILE A 238 11.53 -19.04 18.08
CA ILE A 238 11.52 -20.45 17.67
C ILE A 238 12.96 -20.94 17.73
N ASN A 239 13.22 -21.97 18.54
CA ASN A 239 14.48 -22.70 18.47
C ASN A 239 14.41 -23.62 17.25
N HIS A 240 15.33 -23.46 16.29
CA HIS A 240 15.50 -24.29 15.09
C HIS A 240 15.83 -25.79 15.37
N GLY A 241 15.59 -26.29 16.58
CA GLY A 241 15.87 -27.67 16.98
C GLY A 241 14.76 -28.68 16.68
N ASP A 242 13.56 -28.22 16.31
CA ASP A 242 12.38 -29.07 16.05
C ASP A 242 11.96 -29.07 14.56
N GLU A 243 12.92 -29.00 13.63
CA GLU A 243 12.65 -29.03 12.17
C GLU A 243 12.17 -30.40 11.64
N ASN A 244 11.98 -31.41 12.49
CA ASN A 244 11.76 -32.80 12.05
C ASN A 244 10.30 -33.23 11.83
N GLU A 245 9.29 -32.36 11.97
CA GLU A 245 7.88 -32.73 11.71
C GLU A 245 7.11 -31.79 10.78
N ALA A 246 7.78 -30.96 9.99
CA ALA A 246 7.11 -30.31 8.85
C ALA A 246 6.79 -31.40 7.82
N LYS A 247 5.52 -31.83 7.77
CA LYS A 247 5.00 -32.68 6.69
C LYS A 247 5.52 -32.13 5.37
N LEU A 248 6.32 -32.94 4.67
CA LEU A 248 6.90 -32.66 3.37
C LEU A 248 5.77 -32.55 2.32
N HIS A 249 4.98 -31.49 2.38
CA HIS A 249 4.13 -31.10 1.27
C HIS A 249 5.07 -30.62 0.16
N GLU A 250 5.06 -31.34 -0.95
CA GLU A 250 5.85 -31.01 -2.14
C GLU A 250 5.47 -29.59 -2.59
N ARG A 251 6.37 -28.62 -2.37
CA ARG A 251 6.14 -27.23 -2.73
C ARG A 251 6.23 -27.10 -4.25
N LEU A 252 5.11 -26.78 -4.89
CA LEU A 252 5.06 -26.44 -6.31
C LEU A 252 6.00 -25.27 -6.62
N SER A 253 6.66 -25.33 -7.77
CA SER A 253 7.49 -24.26 -8.29
C SER A 253 6.63 -23.05 -8.65
N ASN A 254 7.20 -21.83 -8.55
CA ASN A 254 6.52 -20.60 -8.98
C ASN A 254 6.01 -20.70 -10.43
N LYS A 255 6.71 -21.44 -11.29
CA LYS A 255 6.27 -21.68 -12.68
C LYS A 255 5.02 -22.55 -12.74
N GLU A 256 4.98 -23.63 -11.95
CA GLU A 256 3.84 -24.55 -11.91
C GLU A 256 2.60 -23.86 -11.36
N LEU A 257 2.76 -23.09 -10.28
CA LEU A 257 1.69 -22.24 -9.72
C LEU A 257 1.17 -21.23 -10.75
N PHE A 258 2.07 -20.57 -11.50
CA PHE A 258 1.66 -19.62 -12.53
C PHE A 258 0.87 -20.31 -13.66
N PHE A 259 1.34 -21.46 -14.15
CA PHE A 259 0.63 -22.21 -15.19
C PHE A 259 -0.72 -22.77 -14.72
N GLN A 260 -0.83 -23.18 -13.46
CA GLN A 260 -2.09 -23.64 -12.88
C GLN A 260 -3.12 -22.52 -12.73
N ASN A 261 -2.68 -21.26 -12.62
CA ASN A 261 -3.53 -20.08 -12.39
C ASN A 261 -3.43 -19.08 -13.56
N ILE A 262 -3.19 -19.58 -14.77
CA ILE A 262 -2.97 -18.73 -15.95
C ILE A 262 -4.22 -17.92 -16.32
N ASP A 263 -5.40 -18.46 -16.05
CA ASP A 263 -6.69 -17.78 -16.15
C ASP A 263 -6.74 -16.52 -15.27
N TYR A 264 -6.40 -16.65 -13.98
CA TYR A 264 -6.30 -15.50 -13.08
C TYR A 264 -5.23 -14.49 -13.51
N ALA A 265 -4.09 -14.97 -14.04
CA ALA A 265 -3.04 -14.10 -14.53
C ALA A 265 -3.49 -13.29 -15.76
N VAL A 266 -4.22 -13.93 -16.70
CA VAL A 266 -4.80 -13.24 -17.87
C VAL A 266 -5.84 -12.22 -17.42
N ASP A 267 -6.73 -12.58 -16.49
CA ASP A 267 -7.73 -11.64 -15.94
C ASP A 267 -7.06 -10.43 -15.28
N LEU A 268 -6.00 -10.63 -14.50
CA LEU A 268 -5.23 -9.54 -13.89
C LEU A 268 -4.58 -8.63 -14.95
N ILE A 269 -4.01 -9.21 -16.01
CA ILE A 269 -3.43 -8.43 -17.12
C ILE A 269 -4.52 -7.62 -17.82
N LEU A 270 -5.69 -8.20 -18.08
CA LEU A 270 -6.82 -7.50 -18.70
C LEU A 270 -7.33 -6.35 -17.82
N ILE A 271 -7.50 -6.59 -16.52
CA ILE A 271 -7.88 -5.54 -15.55
C ILE A 271 -6.84 -4.43 -15.53
N PHE A 272 -5.55 -4.78 -15.56
CA PHE A 272 -4.47 -3.81 -15.57
C PHE A 272 -4.46 -2.96 -16.85
N VAL A 273 -4.60 -3.59 -18.03
CA VAL A 273 -4.70 -2.88 -19.32
C VAL A 273 -5.93 -1.98 -19.36
N LEU A 274 -7.09 -2.46 -18.89
CA LEU A 274 -8.31 -1.66 -18.78
C LEU A 274 -8.10 -0.45 -17.86
N SER A 275 -7.50 -0.67 -16.69
CA SER A 275 -7.18 0.39 -15.73
C SER A 275 -6.21 1.41 -16.32
N LEU A 276 -5.18 0.99 -17.04
CA LEU A 276 -4.25 1.88 -17.74
C LEU A 276 -4.88 2.63 -18.91
N SER A 277 -5.92 2.08 -19.52
CA SER A 277 -6.67 2.78 -20.57
C SER A 277 -7.52 3.91 -19.98
N ILE A 278 -8.00 3.74 -18.75
CA ILE A 278 -8.86 4.70 -18.04
C ILE A 278 -8.04 5.74 -17.26
N VAL A 279 -7.07 5.31 -16.45
CA VAL A 279 -6.53 6.06 -15.29
C VAL A 279 -5.39 7.07 -15.58
N PRO A 280 -4.84 7.22 -16.79
CA PRO A 280 -4.16 8.45 -17.18
C PRO A 280 -5.12 9.46 -17.82
N GLY A 281 -6.39 9.14 -17.98
CA GLY A 281 -7.34 9.99 -18.69
C GLY A 281 -7.23 9.90 -20.22
N PHE A 282 -6.51 8.91 -20.78
CA PHE A 282 -6.42 8.72 -22.24
C PHE A 282 -7.81 8.62 -22.88
N ILE A 283 -8.73 7.85 -22.29
CA ILE A 283 -10.12 7.77 -22.78
C ILE A 283 -10.94 9.03 -22.41
N TYR A 284 -10.76 9.57 -21.20
CA TYR A 284 -11.54 10.71 -20.70
C TYR A 284 -11.33 11.99 -21.52
N GLU A 285 -10.10 12.23 -21.98
CA GLU A 285 -9.71 13.44 -22.70
C GLU A 285 -10.05 13.37 -24.20
N ASP A 286 -10.02 12.17 -24.79
CA ASP A 286 -10.55 11.94 -26.14
C ASP A 286 -12.07 12.14 -26.19
N THR A 287 -12.81 11.77 -25.13
CA THR A 287 -14.25 12.09 -25.05
C THR A 287 -14.55 13.58 -24.82
N GLY A 288 -13.58 14.37 -24.36
CA GLY A 288 -13.72 15.83 -24.21
C GLY A 288 -13.36 16.63 -25.47
N SER A 289 -12.43 16.11 -26.28
CA SER A 289 -12.01 16.72 -27.55
C SER A 289 -12.91 16.33 -28.72
N HIS A 290 -13.49 15.13 -28.69
CA HIS A 290 -14.62 14.76 -29.52
C HIS A 290 -15.91 15.19 -28.82
N GLN A 291 -16.49 16.32 -29.25
CA GLN A 291 -17.90 16.61 -28.96
C GLN A 291 -18.77 15.48 -29.54
N LEU A 292 -18.96 14.41 -28.77
CA LEU A 292 -20.16 13.61 -28.88
C LEU A 292 -21.30 14.54 -28.48
N HIS A 293 -21.88 15.19 -29.50
CA HIS A 293 -23.26 15.65 -29.47
C HIS A 293 -24.13 14.45 -29.10
N SER A 294 -24.24 14.15 -27.81
CA SER A 294 -25.35 13.37 -27.28
C SER A 294 -26.41 14.39 -26.91
N CYS A 295 -27.40 14.51 -27.78
CA CYS A 295 -28.71 14.98 -27.36
C CYS A 295 -29.14 14.19 -26.12
N ILE A 296 -29.39 14.89 -25.01
CA ILE A 296 -30.60 14.87 -24.16
C ILE A 296 -30.43 16.01 -23.15
#